data_AF-A0A496QXK2-F1
#
_entry.id   AF-A0A496QXK2-F1
#
_cell.length_a   1.000
_cell.length_b   1.000
_cell.length_c   1.000
_cell.angle_alpha   90.00
_cell.angle_beta   90.00
_cell.angle_gamma   90.00
#
_symmetry.space_group_name_H-M   'P 1'
#
loop_
_entity.id
_entity.type
_entity.pdbx_description
1 polymer ?
#
loop_
_entity_poly.entity_id
_entity_poly.type
_entity_poly.pdbx_seq_one_letter_code
_entity_poly.pdbx_strand_id
1 'polypeptide(L)'
;MKRELFKNKYSVIFTVVAIITVVLFISCQAVFTFSPFQFLQRDPSKLPDEQKEAYARNALASGDSEQMAEAYEAINQMLQDNPNDPDLNLLAADLASGASGLNSMISSLDVEGGLDSLNEALESLNPEMLASIPVHVTVAENNDGNVSQSQYINAGVAIIANEAIEAGGFDKVDWESSSEELEQAKDFAEKGGVDLESYFG
;
A
#
# COMPACT_ATOMS: atom_id res chain seq x y z
N MET A 1 19.72 -62.04 38.41
CA MET A 1 19.52 -61.69 36.98
C MET A 1 18.18 -60.95 36.77
N LYS A 2 17.98 -59.74 37.34
CA LYS A 2 16.72 -58.97 37.23
C LYS A 2 16.90 -57.44 37.42
N ARG A 3 18.03 -56.84 37.01
CA ARG A 3 18.24 -55.38 37.15
C ARG A 3 18.60 -54.60 35.87
N GLU A 4 18.88 -55.28 34.77
CA GLU A 4 19.30 -54.61 33.52
C GLU A 4 18.13 -54.23 32.58
N LEU A 5 16.95 -54.88 32.68
CA LEU A 5 15.87 -54.70 31.69
C LEU A 5 14.93 -53.51 31.93
N PHE A 6 15.01 -52.81 33.08
CA PHE A 6 14.09 -51.71 33.39
C PHE A 6 14.59 -50.33 32.92
N LYS A 7 15.90 -50.10 32.81
CA LYS A 7 16.43 -48.79 32.36
C LYS A 7 16.08 -48.48 30.90
N ASN A 8 15.97 -49.49 30.04
CA ASN A 8 15.77 -49.28 28.60
C ASN A 8 14.33 -48.88 28.24
N LYS A 9 13.33 -49.29 29.02
CA LYS A 9 11.92 -48.96 28.74
C LYS A 9 11.59 -47.50 29.06
N TYR A 10 12.10 -46.96 30.17
CA TYR A 10 11.86 -45.55 30.52
C TYR A 10 12.64 -44.59 29.61
N SER A 11 13.82 -44.98 29.12
CA SER A 11 14.59 -44.16 28.18
C SER A 11 13.89 -44.02 26.83
N VAL A 12 13.33 -45.11 26.28
CA VAL A 12 12.61 -45.06 25.00
C VAL A 12 11.30 -44.27 25.12
N ILE A 13 10.56 -44.46 26.23
CA ILE A 13 9.33 -43.69 26.49
C ILE A 13 9.64 -42.20 26.63
N PHE A 14 10.72 -41.83 27.33
CA PHE A 14 11.12 -40.43 27.50
C PHE A 14 11.53 -39.78 26.17
N THR A 15 12.26 -40.50 25.32
CA THR A 15 12.63 -40.02 23.98
C THR A 15 11.41 -39.86 23.07
N VAL A 16 10.45 -40.78 23.10
CA VAL A 16 9.22 -40.67 22.31
C VAL A 16 8.35 -39.50 22.78
N VAL A 17 8.21 -39.31 24.10
CA VAL A 17 7.49 -38.15 24.65
C VAL A 17 8.18 -36.84 24.26
N ALA A 18 9.51 -36.75 24.37
CA ALA A 18 10.26 -35.56 23.99
C ALA A 18 10.11 -35.23 22.48
N ILE A 19 10.14 -36.24 21.61
CA ILE A 19 9.93 -36.03 20.16
C ILE A 19 8.50 -35.55 19.88
N ILE A 20 7.48 -36.16 20.50
CA ILE A 20 6.09 -35.72 20.35
C ILE A 20 5.92 -34.29 20.85
N THR A 21 6.53 -33.94 21.98
CA THR A 21 6.50 -32.58 22.53
C THR A 21 7.16 -31.58 21.57
N VAL A 22 8.31 -31.91 20.97
CA VAL A 22 8.99 -31.04 19.99
C VAL A 22 8.15 -30.87 18.72
N VAL A 23 7.50 -31.93 18.21
CA VAL A 23 6.62 -31.85 17.04
C VAL A 23 5.37 -31.00 17.33
N LEU A 24 4.83 -31.05 18.55
CA LEU A 24 3.72 -30.20 18.99
C LEU A 24 4.12 -28.72 19.09
N PHE A 25 5.35 -28.41 19.52
CA PHE A 25 5.81 -27.01 19.58
C PHE A 25 6.19 -26.42 18.21
N ILE A 26 6.65 -27.23 17.25
CA ILE A 26 6.94 -26.76 15.88
C ILE A 26 5.65 -26.50 15.09
N SER A 27 4.56 -27.22 15.38
CA SER A 27 3.26 -27.03 14.73
C SER A 27 2.44 -25.84 15.29
N CYS A 28 2.86 -25.24 16.41
CA CYS A 28 2.21 -24.04 16.96
C CYS A 28 2.49 -22.76 16.16
N GLN A 29 3.57 -22.70 15.35
CA GLN A 29 3.84 -21.49 14.55
C GLN A 29 3.04 -21.43 13.25
N ALA A 30 2.39 -22.52 12.81
CA ALA A 30 1.56 -22.50 11.61
C ALA A 30 0.08 -22.14 11.87
N VAL A 31 -0.39 -22.26 13.12
CA VAL A 31 -1.82 -22.10 13.47
C VAL A 31 -2.20 -20.64 13.83
N PHE A 32 -1.23 -19.81 14.21
CA PHE A 32 -1.49 -18.38 14.48
C PHE A 32 -1.25 -17.46 13.28
N THR A 33 -0.55 -17.92 12.24
CA THR A 33 -0.36 -17.13 11.01
C THR A 33 -1.51 -17.33 10.03
N PHE A 34 -2.09 -18.53 9.98
CA PHE A 34 -3.42 -18.75 9.39
C PHE A 34 -4.47 -18.61 10.49
N SER A 35 -4.86 -17.37 10.81
CA SER A 35 -6.01 -17.14 11.70
C SER A 35 -7.25 -17.79 11.06
N PRO A 36 -7.84 -18.85 11.65
CA PRO A 36 -9.06 -19.48 11.11
C PRO A 36 -10.29 -18.55 11.18
N PHE A 37 -10.10 -17.30 11.61
CA PHE A 37 -11.08 -16.24 11.66
C PHE A 37 -10.97 -15.21 10.53
N GLN A 38 -10.13 -15.38 9.50
CA GLN A 38 -10.25 -14.56 8.28
C GLN A 38 -11.68 -14.64 7.69
N PHE A 39 -12.36 -15.77 7.85
CA PHE A 39 -13.78 -15.92 7.51
C PHE A 39 -14.73 -15.02 8.33
N LEU A 40 -14.35 -14.59 9.54
CA LEU A 40 -15.11 -13.63 10.35
C LEU A 40 -14.73 -12.17 10.06
N GLN A 41 -13.71 -11.91 9.25
CA GLN A 41 -13.39 -10.54 8.84
C GLN A 41 -14.52 -10.06 7.93
N ARG A 42 -15.18 -8.98 8.37
CA ARG A 42 -16.36 -8.45 7.70
C ARG A 42 -15.92 -7.78 6.41
N ASP A 43 -16.30 -8.36 5.29
CA ASP A 43 -16.10 -7.82 3.94
C ASP A 43 -16.52 -6.34 3.85
N PRO A 44 -15.56 -5.40 3.67
CA PRO A 44 -15.82 -3.97 3.67
C PRO A 44 -16.80 -3.51 2.57
N SER A 45 -16.87 -4.25 1.46
CA SER A 45 -17.77 -3.95 0.34
C SER A 45 -19.25 -4.07 0.70
N LYS A 46 -19.57 -4.90 1.71
CA LYS A 46 -20.95 -5.19 2.15
C LYS A 46 -21.45 -4.28 3.27
N LEU A 47 -20.65 -3.29 3.64
CA LEU A 47 -21.00 -2.34 4.67
C LEU A 47 -21.98 -1.29 4.14
N PRO A 48 -22.85 -0.72 5.00
CA PRO A 48 -23.52 0.54 4.68
C PRO A 48 -22.49 1.65 4.40
N ASP A 49 -22.83 2.59 3.53
CA ASP A 49 -21.92 3.65 3.05
C ASP A 49 -21.23 4.43 4.18
N GLU A 50 -21.99 4.84 5.20
CA GLU A 50 -21.44 5.51 6.40
C GLU A 50 -20.36 4.68 7.11
N GLN A 51 -20.48 3.35 7.08
CA GLN A 51 -19.52 2.44 7.70
C GLN A 51 -18.31 2.18 6.80
N LYS A 52 -18.45 2.32 5.47
CA LYS A 52 -17.33 2.22 4.52
C LYS A 52 -16.37 3.40 4.69
N GLU A 53 -16.88 4.62 4.80
CA GLU A 53 -16.04 5.79 5.09
C GLU A 53 -15.31 5.68 6.43
N ALA A 54 -16.02 5.23 7.47
CA ALA A 54 -15.40 5.01 8.77
C ALA A 54 -14.30 3.92 8.71
N TYR A 55 -14.54 2.84 7.97
CA TYR A 55 -13.54 1.80 7.72
C TYR A 55 -12.32 2.37 6.99
N ALA A 56 -12.53 3.13 5.92
CA ALA A 56 -11.48 3.79 5.16
C ALA A 56 -10.60 4.71 6.01
N ARG A 57 -11.19 5.55 6.86
CA ARG A 57 -10.43 6.42 7.76
C ARG A 57 -9.63 5.63 8.79
N ASN A 58 -10.15 4.49 9.26
CA ASN A 58 -9.40 3.59 10.14
C ASN A 58 -8.25 2.88 9.41
N ALA A 59 -8.44 2.50 8.15
CA ALA A 59 -7.40 1.90 7.32
C ALA A 59 -6.25 2.90 7.05
N LEU A 60 -6.57 4.16 6.76
CA LEU A 60 -5.55 5.22 6.67
C LEU A 60 -4.76 5.38 7.98
N ALA A 61 -5.46 5.36 9.11
CA ALA A 61 -4.85 5.51 10.42
C ALA A 61 -4.01 4.29 10.86
N SER A 62 -4.28 3.09 10.31
CA SER A 62 -3.53 1.88 10.66
C SER A 62 -2.17 1.81 9.97
N GLY A 63 -2.01 2.50 8.84
CA GLY A 63 -0.80 2.42 8.01
C GLY A 63 -0.63 1.06 7.29
N ASP A 64 -1.65 0.21 7.33
CA ASP A 64 -1.66 -1.10 6.68
C ASP A 64 -2.10 -0.97 5.22
N SER A 65 -1.17 -1.20 4.28
CA SER A 65 -1.40 -1.06 2.85
C SER A 65 -2.46 -2.03 2.31
N GLU A 66 -2.58 -3.23 2.89
CA GLU A 66 -3.57 -4.22 2.47
C GLU A 66 -4.98 -3.76 2.90
N GLN A 67 -5.13 -3.28 4.14
CA GLN A 67 -6.40 -2.70 4.59
C GLN A 67 -6.78 -1.44 3.81
N MET A 68 -5.80 -0.62 3.42
CA MET A 68 -6.05 0.55 2.58
C MET A 68 -6.51 0.17 1.17
N ALA A 69 -5.96 -0.89 0.58
CA ALA A 69 -6.43 -1.41 -0.71
C ALA A 69 -7.88 -1.93 -0.61
N GLU A 70 -8.22 -2.68 0.44
CA GLU A 70 -9.60 -3.13 0.66
C GLU A 70 -10.58 -1.97 0.88
N ALA A 71 -10.15 -0.97 1.64
CA ALA A 71 -10.94 0.24 1.87
C ALA A 71 -11.13 1.02 0.57
N TYR A 72 -10.09 1.13 -0.26
CA TYR A 72 -10.15 1.78 -1.57
C TYR A 72 -11.23 1.14 -2.43
N GLU A 73 -11.28 -0.19 -2.52
CA GLU A 73 -12.31 -0.89 -3.29
C GLU A 73 -13.73 -0.61 -2.76
N ALA A 74 -13.90 -0.53 -1.43
CA ALA A 74 -15.19 -0.19 -0.83
C ALA A 74 -15.63 1.24 -1.15
N ILE A 75 -14.71 2.20 -1.14
CA ILE A 75 -14.97 3.60 -1.52
C ILE A 75 -15.22 3.72 -3.03
N ASN A 76 -14.46 3.01 -3.86
CA ASN A 76 -14.63 3.00 -5.31
C ASN A 76 -16.04 2.50 -5.70
N GLN A 77 -16.60 1.55 -4.95
CA GLN A 77 -18.01 1.16 -5.12
C GLN A 77 -18.99 2.28 -4.81
N MET A 78 -18.73 3.10 -3.79
CA MET A 78 -19.58 4.27 -3.50
C MET A 78 -19.46 5.34 -4.59
N LEU A 79 -18.26 5.50 -5.16
CA LEU A 79 -18.01 6.38 -6.30
C LEU A 79 -18.69 5.92 -7.59
N GLN A 80 -19.08 4.64 -7.72
CA GLN A 80 -19.90 4.22 -8.87
C GLN A 80 -21.28 4.90 -8.87
N ASP A 81 -21.85 5.11 -7.68
CA ASP A 81 -23.15 5.78 -7.51
C ASP A 81 -23.00 7.31 -7.47
N ASN A 82 -21.89 7.81 -6.92
CA ASN A 82 -21.59 9.25 -6.80
C ASN A 82 -20.17 9.59 -7.32
N PRO A 83 -19.92 9.51 -8.63
CA PRO A 83 -18.57 9.61 -9.19
C PRO A 83 -17.90 10.97 -9.00
N ASN A 84 -18.71 12.01 -8.84
CA ASN A 84 -18.25 13.39 -8.72
C ASN A 84 -18.23 13.88 -7.26
N ASP A 85 -18.40 13.00 -6.27
CA ASP A 85 -18.29 13.38 -4.87
C ASP A 85 -16.82 13.74 -4.55
N PRO A 86 -16.51 15.01 -4.26
CA PRO A 86 -15.12 15.42 -4.09
C PRO A 86 -14.48 14.81 -2.84
N ASP A 87 -15.24 14.64 -1.75
CA ASP A 87 -14.72 14.12 -0.49
C ASP A 87 -14.40 12.62 -0.60
N LEU A 88 -15.24 11.86 -1.29
CA LEU A 88 -14.99 10.45 -1.57
C LEU A 88 -13.82 10.26 -2.53
N ASN A 89 -13.66 11.13 -3.53
CA ASN A 89 -12.51 11.09 -4.43
C ASN A 89 -11.21 11.38 -3.67
N LEU A 90 -11.18 12.41 -2.82
CA LEU A 90 -9.99 12.68 -2.00
C LEU A 90 -9.66 11.53 -1.04
N LEU A 91 -10.67 10.92 -0.43
CA LEU A 91 -10.49 9.74 0.40
C LEU A 91 -9.92 8.56 -0.41
N ALA A 92 -10.42 8.33 -1.63
CA ALA A 92 -9.89 7.31 -2.52
C ALA A 92 -8.44 7.58 -2.92
N ALA A 93 -8.08 8.84 -3.21
CA ALA A 93 -6.70 9.24 -3.51
C ALA A 93 -5.75 8.96 -2.33
N ASP A 94 -6.16 9.30 -1.10
CA ASP A 94 -5.36 9.05 0.10
C ASP A 94 -5.16 7.54 0.33
N LEU A 95 -6.21 6.73 0.14
CA LEU A 95 -6.15 5.28 0.26
C LEU A 95 -5.26 4.66 -0.81
N ALA A 96 -5.38 5.10 -2.06
CA ALA A 96 -4.54 4.65 -3.16
C ALA A 96 -3.07 5.03 -2.94
N SER A 97 -2.79 6.21 -2.38
CA SER A 97 -1.44 6.62 -1.98
C SER A 97 -0.84 5.71 -0.91
N GLY A 98 -1.62 5.32 0.11
CA GLY A 98 -1.16 4.37 1.11
C GLY A 98 -1.02 2.92 0.59
N ALA A 99 -2.00 2.46 -0.20
CA ALA A 99 -2.04 1.11 -0.77
C ALA A 99 -0.98 0.90 -1.87
N SER A 100 -0.60 1.95 -2.59
CA SER A 100 0.40 1.90 -3.65
C SER A 100 1.82 1.67 -3.14
N GLY A 101 2.07 1.85 -1.84
CA GLY A 101 3.42 1.85 -1.28
C GLY A 101 4.16 3.17 -1.49
N LEU A 102 3.52 4.20 -2.06
CA LEU A 102 4.15 5.50 -2.31
C LEU A 102 4.74 6.12 -1.03
N ASN A 103 4.00 6.06 0.08
CA ASN A 103 4.48 6.57 1.36
C ASN A 103 5.71 5.81 1.88
N SER A 104 5.75 4.50 1.64
CA SER A 104 6.89 3.65 2.00
C SER A 104 8.10 3.99 1.14
N MET A 105 7.91 4.16 -0.18
CA MET A 105 8.96 4.60 -1.12
C MET A 105 9.57 5.92 -0.66
N ILE A 106 8.75 6.94 -0.42
CA ILE A 106 9.20 8.28 0.03
C ILE A 106 9.98 8.17 1.35
N SER A 107 9.50 7.34 2.28
CA SER A 107 10.14 7.17 3.59
C SER A 107 11.44 6.36 3.54
N SER A 108 11.63 5.55 2.49
CA SER A 108 12.80 4.70 2.29
C SER A 108 13.83 5.29 1.33
N LEU A 109 13.62 6.52 0.83
CA LEU A 109 14.55 7.15 -0.10
C LEU A 109 15.91 7.38 0.56
N ASP A 110 16.89 6.61 0.12
CA ASP A 110 18.30 6.88 0.42
C ASP A 110 18.85 7.85 -0.62
N VAL A 111 18.95 9.12 -0.23
CA VAL A 111 19.48 10.18 -1.10
C VAL A 111 20.96 9.93 -1.45
N GLU A 112 21.70 9.17 -0.63
CA GLU A 112 23.09 8.80 -0.93
C GLU A 112 23.18 7.69 -1.99
N GLY A 113 22.13 6.86 -2.11
CA GLY A 113 22.01 5.79 -3.11
C GLY A 113 21.66 6.27 -4.52
N GLY A 114 21.26 7.53 -4.67
CA GLY A 114 20.98 8.15 -5.98
C GLY A 114 19.85 7.44 -6.76
N LEU A 115 19.97 7.45 -8.10
CA LEU A 115 18.94 6.91 -9.00
C LEU A 115 18.75 5.38 -8.88
N ASP A 116 19.80 4.65 -8.49
CA ASP A 116 19.72 3.19 -8.36
C ASP A 116 18.78 2.80 -7.20
N SER A 117 18.89 3.47 -6.05
CA SER A 117 17.98 3.25 -4.92
C SER A 117 16.53 3.62 -5.25
N LEU A 118 16.33 4.68 -6.05
CA LEU A 118 15.00 5.08 -6.52
C LEU A 118 14.40 4.03 -7.45
N ASN A 119 15.18 3.50 -8.39
CA ASN A 119 14.75 2.45 -9.31
C ASN A 119 14.38 1.16 -8.58
N GLU A 120 15.15 0.75 -7.56
CA GLU A 120 14.79 -0.39 -6.71
C GLU A 120 13.47 -0.16 -5.96
N ALA A 121 13.23 1.06 -5.49
CA ALA A 121 12.00 1.38 -4.77
C ALA A 121 10.75 1.31 -5.67
N LEU A 122 10.87 1.55 -6.98
CA LEU A 122 9.78 1.40 -7.95
C LEU A 122 9.23 -0.02 -7.99
N GLU A 123 10.06 -1.04 -7.80
CA GLU A 123 9.63 -2.45 -7.86
C GLU A 123 8.62 -2.82 -6.76
N SER A 124 8.58 -2.04 -5.69
CA SER A 124 7.66 -2.24 -4.56
C SER A 124 6.31 -1.56 -4.73
N LEU A 125 6.14 -0.74 -5.77
CA LEU A 125 4.94 0.07 -5.97
C LEU A 125 3.85 -0.71 -6.69
N ASN A 126 2.59 -0.40 -6.37
CA ASN A 126 1.45 -0.86 -7.14
C ASN A 126 1.06 0.21 -8.19
N PRO A 127 1.36 -0.02 -9.48
CA PRO A 127 1.14 0.98 -10.53
C PRO A 127 -0.35 1.29 -10.78
N GLU A 128 -1.24 0.32 -10.55
CA GLU A 128 -2.68 0.54 -10.68
C GLU A 128 -3.19 1.52 -9.62
N MET A 129 -2.73 1.36 -8.38
CA MET A 129 -3.04 2.29 -7.30
C MET A 129 -2.36 3.64 -7.50
N LEU A 130 -1.12 3.68 -7.99
CA LEU A 130 -0.47 4.96 -8.33
C LEU A 130 -1.26 5.73 -9.39
N ALA A 131 -1.72 5.04 -10.44
CA ALA A 131 -2.44 5.66 -11.54
C ALA A 131 -3.80 6.24 -11.13
N SER A 132 -4.43 5.71 -10.07
CA SER A 132 -5.71 6.23 -9.61
C SER A 132 -5.60 7.52 -8.79
N ILE A 133 -4.47 7.78 -8.14
CA ILE A 133 -4.25 8.99 -7.32
C ILE A 133 -4.50 10.28 -8.11
N PRO A 134 -3.80 10.55 -9.24
CA PRO A 134 -4.00 11.79 -9.99
C PRO A 134 -5.41 11.89 -10.59
N VAL A 135 -6.04 10.76 -10.94
CA VAL A 135 -7.42 10.72 -11.44
C VAL A 135 -8.37 11.24 -10.37
N HIS A 136 -8.32 10.69 -9.16
CA HIS A 136 -9.20 11.09 -8.07
C HIS A 136 -8.96 12.53 -7.61
N VAL A 137 -7.70 12.98 -7.53
CA VAL A 137 -7.38 14.37 -7.20
C VAL A 137 -7.95 15.34 -8.25
N THR A 138 -7.82 15.01 -9.54
CA THR A 138 -8.38 15.82 -10.63
C THR A 138 -9.90 15.89 -10.57
N VAL A 139 -10.57 14.75 -10.30
CA VAL A 139 -12.03 14.72 -10.16
C VAL A 139 -12.48 15.56 -8.97
N ALA A 140 -11.81 15.46 -7.83
CA ALA A 140 -12.12 16.27 -6.66
C ALA A 140 -11.94 17.77 -6.94
N GLU A 141 -10.82 18.17 -7.54
CA GLU A 141 -10.55 19.57 -7.91
C GLU A 141 -11.64 20.12 -8.84
N ASN A 142 -12.02 19.38 -9.87
CA ASN A 142 -13.04 19.80 -10.85
C ASN A 142 -14.47 19.87 -10.28
N ASN A 143 -14.69 19.33 -9.08
CA ASN A 143 -15.98 19.32 -8.39
C ASN A 143 -15.92 20.11 -7.07
N ASP A 144 -15.11 21.18 -7.03
CA ASP A 144 -14.97 22.12 -5.91
C ASP A 144 -14.50 21.48 -4.59
N GLY A 145 -13.77 20.36 -4.68
CA GLY A 145 -13.13 19.70 -3.56
C GLY A 145 -12.00 20.52 -2.96
N ASN A 146 -11.86 20.49 -1.63
CA ASN A 146 -10.77 21.18 -0.93
C ASN A 146 -9.50 20.33 -0.93
N VAL A 147 -8.82 20.29 -2.07
CA VAL A 147 -7.57 19.53 -2.26
C VAL A 147 -6.45 20.15 -1.43
N SER A 148 -5.79 19.33 -0.61
CA SER A 148 -4.64 19.77 0.19
C SER A 148 -3.34 19.79 -0.63
N GLN A 149 -2.36 20.59 -0.18
CA GLN A 149 -1.01 20.61 -0.79
C GLN A 149 -0.38 19.22 -0.85
N SER A 150 -0.51 18.42 0.22
CA SER A 150 0.01 17.05 0.24
C SER A 150 -0.65 16.14 -0.79
N GLN A 151 -1.94 16.32 -1.08
CA GLN A 151 -2.64 15.53 -2.08
C GLN A 151 -2.18 15.88 -3.49
N TYR A 152 -1.94 17.17 -3.76
CA TYR A 152 -1.31 17.58 -5.01
C TYR A 152 0.11 17.02 -5.16
N ILE A 153 0.95 17.11 -4.12
CA ILE A 153 2.29 16.52 -4.15
C ILE A 153 2.22 15.01 -4.42
N ASN A 154 1.37 14.28 -3.70
CA ASN A 154 1.23 12.83 -3.89
C ASN A 154 0.75 12.47 -5.29
N ALA A 155 -0.17 13.25 -5.88
CA ALA A 155 -0.61 13.06 -7.25
C ALA A 155 0.51 13.29 -8.27
N GLY A 156 1.29 14.36 -8.11
CA GLY A 156 2.45 14.63 -8.97
C GLY A 156 3.52 13.54 -8.87
N VAL A 157 3.88 13.11 -7.66
CA VAL A 157 4.85 12.03 -7.45
C VAL A 157 4.33 10.70 -8.02
N ALA A 158 3.03 10.42 -7.90
CA ALA A 158 2.44 9.21 -8.44
C ALA A 158 2.55 9.14 -9.98
N ILE A 159 2.33 10.26 -10.67
CA ILE A 159 2.55 10.34 -12.12
C ILE A 159 4.02 10.09 -12.45
N ILE A 160 4.95 10.81 -11.80
CA ILE A 160 6.40 10.66 -12.03
C ILE A 160 6.85 9.21 -11.81
N ALA A 161 6.37 8.57 -10.74
CA ALA A 161 6.69 7.18 -10.45
C ALA A 161 6.13 6.22 -11.51
N ASN A 162 4.91 6.43 -11.99
CA ASN A 162 4.33 5.63 -13.07
C ASN A 162 5.10 5.78 -14.38
N GLU A 163 5.46 7.01 -14.77
CA GLU A 163 6.29 7.26 -15.95
C GLU A 163 7.62 6.51 -15.86
N ALA A 164 8.25 6.54 -14.69
CA ALA A 164 9.48 5.79 -14.44
C ALA A 164 9.26 4.26 -14.50
N ILE A 165 8.15 3.74 -13.98
CA ILE A 165 7.79 2.31 -14.10
C ILE A 165 7.61 1.93 -15.57
N GLU A 166 6.87 2.71 -16.35
CA GLU A 166 6.59 2.44 -17.76
C GLU A 166 7.85 2.51 -18.63
N ALA A 167 8.75 3.46 -18.34
CA ALA A 167 10.05 3.56 -19.00
C ALA A 167 11.05 2.46 -18.55
N GLY A 168 10.76 1.78 -17.43
CA GLY A 168 11.63 0.78 -16.82
C GLY A 168 12.84 1.38 -16.07
N GLY A 169 12.65 2.55 -15.47
CA GLY A 169 13.59 3.28 -14.62
C GLY A 169 13.54 4.80 -14.82
N PHE A 170 13.86 5.57 -13.78
CA PHE A 170 13.92 7.04 -13.81
C PHE A 170 14.95 7.58 -14.83
N ASP A 171 16.01 6.82 -15.08
CA ASP A 171 17.07 7.15 -16.05
C ASP A 171 16.62 7.04 -17.52
N LYS A 172 15.47 6.40 -17.77
CA LYS A 172 14.95 6.13 -19.11
C LYS A 172 13.77 7.02 -19.50
N VAL A 173 13.24 7.80 -18.55
CA VAL A 173 12.16 8.73 -18.81
C VAL A 173 12.69 9.93 -19.58
N ASP A 174 11.95 10.35 -20.59
CA ASP A 174 12.20 11.59 -21.32
C ASP A 174 11.59 12.78 -20.56
N TRP A 175 12.31 13.27 -19.55
CA TRP A 175 11.86 14.37 -18.68
C TRP A 175 11.71 15.72 -19.41
N GLU A 176 12.32 15.85 -20.58
CA GLU A 176 12.18 17.04 -21.43
C GLU A 176 10.95 16.95 -22.36
N SER A 177 10.28 15.79 -22.41
CA SER A 177 9.06 15.63 -23.19
C SER A 177 7.92 16.45 -22.59
N SER A 178 7.06 16.97 -23.48
CA SER A 178 5.84 17.67 -23.11
C SER A 178 4.63 16.73 -23.11
N SER A 179 4.78 15.53 -22.51
CA SER A 179 3.65 14.61 -22.37
C SER A 179 2.57 15.25 -21.48
N GLU A 180 1.32 14.85 -21.69
CA GLU A 180 0.18 15.39 -20.93
C GLU A 180 0.35 15.07 -19.44
N GLU A 181 0.85 13.86 -19.16
CA GLU A 181 1.13 13.33 -17.84
C GLU A 181 2.23 14.13 -17.13
N LEU A 182 3.36 14.41 -17.78
CA LEU A 182 4.45 15.18 -17.16
C LEU A 182 4.07 16.65 -16.94
N GLU A 183 3.28 17.25 -17.85
CA GLU A 183 2.73 18.59 -17.62
C GLU A 183 1.72 18.60 -16.46
N GLN A 184 0.89 17.56 -16.32
CA GLN A 184 0.01 17.41 -15.16
C GLN A 184 0.79 17.23 -13.86
N ALA A 185 1.88 16.46 -13.87
CA ALA A 185 2.75 16.31 -12.71
C ALA A 185 3.37 17.65 -12.28
N LYS A 186 3.77 18.49 -13.24
CA LYS A 186 4.28 19.84 -12.98
C LYS A 186 3.21 20.75 -12.37
N ASP A 187 2.00 20.76 -12.95
CA ASP A 187 0.86 21.54 -12.42
C ASP A 187 0.53 21.13 -10.97
N PHE A 188 0.48 19.83 -10.69
CA PHE A 188 0.29 19.33 -9.34
C PHE A 188 1.43 19.71 -8.39
N ALA A 189 2.68 19.65 -8.84
CA ALA A 189 3.79 20.09 -8.00
C ALA A 189 3.68 21.59 -7.66
N GLU A 190 3.35 22.44 -8.64
CA GLU A 190 3.17 23.88 -8.42
C GLU A 190 2.02 24.16 -7.44
N LYS A 191 0.86 23.52 -7.62
CA LYS A 191 -0.28 23.59 -6.68
C LYS A 191 0.06 23.05 -5.28
N GLY A 192 0.95 22.06 -5.22
CA GLY A 192 1.55 21.53 -4.00
C GLY A 192 2.56 22.47 -3.34
N GLY A 193 2.94 23.57 -4.00
CA GLY A 193 3.93 24.53 -3.52
C GLY A 193 5.38 24.13 -3.80
N VAL A 194 5.60 23.17 -4.71
CA VAL A 194 6.92 22.71 -5.16
C VAL A 194 7.21 23.31 -6.54
N ASP A 195 8.23 24.16 -6.62
CA ASP A 195 8.69 24.72 -7.88
C ASP A 195 9.65 23.74 -8.59
N LEU A 196 9.12 22.97 -9.52
CA LEU A 196 9.89 22.02 -10.33
C LEU A 196 10.67 22.68 -11.48
N GLU A 197 10.30 23.90 -11.92
CA GLU A 197 11.04 24.60 -12.97
C GLU A 197 12.49 24.86 -12.56
N SER A 198 12.73 25.05 -11.26
CA SER A 198 14.08 25.20 -10.71
C SER A 198 14.96 23.93 -10.78
N TYR A 199 14.37 22.75 -11.00
CA TYR A 199 15.08 21.46 -11.01
C TYR A 199 15.24 20.85 -12.41
N PHE A 200 14.34 21.17 -13.34
CA PHE A 200 14.33 20.62 -14.70
C PHE A 200 14.69 21.66 -15.80
N GLY A 201 15.09 22.88 -15.40
CA GLY A 201 15.53 23.97 -16.30
C GLY A 201 17.02 24.00 -16.58
#